data_AF-A0A2V7FFC7-F1
#
_entry.id   AF-A0A2V7FFC7-F1
#
_cell.length_a   1.000
_cell.length_b   1.000
_cell.length_c   1.000
_cell.angle_alpha   90.00
_cell.angle_beta   90.00
_cell.angle_gamma   90.00
#
_symmetry.space_group_name_H-M   'P 1'
#
loop_
_entity.id
_entity.type
_entity.pdbx_description
1 polymer ?
#
loop_
_entity_poly.entity_id
_entity_poly.type
_entity_poly.pdbx_seq_one_letter_code
_entity_poly.pdbx_strand_id
1 'polypeptide(L)'
;VYLVPRPSGELLVGATVERVGFQGAVTAKAIAGLLRAALELVPALSDLPISRTWYGFRPWAPDSLPVLGPWPGVEGLWVATAHFRSGILLAPITARLMTSWITAGKPGMDVRDFLPDRFVRG
;
A
#
# COMPACT_ATOMS: atom_id res chain seq x y z
N VAL A 1 1.70 15.07 -5.00
CA VAL A 1 2.47 14.17 -5.89
C VAL A 1 3.80 13.85 -5.20
N TYR A 2 4.41 12.70 -5.48
CA TYR A 2 5.77 12.35 -5.11
C TYR A 2 6.58 12.10 -6.39
N LEU A 3 7.87 12.42 -6.33
CA LEU A 3 8.85 12.21 -7.39
C LEU A 3 9.96 11.32 -6.80
N VAL A 4 10.13 10.11 -7.32
CA VAL A 4 11.12 9.15 -6.78
C VAL A 4 12.08 8.75 -7.91
N PRO A 5 13.32 9.26 -7.90
CA PRO A 5 14.32 8.84 -8.88
C PRO A 5 14.73 7.39 -8.64
N ARG A 6 15.03 6.68 -9.73
CA ARG A 6 15.57 5.32 -9.71
C ARG A 6 17.01 5.30 -10.22
N PRO A 7 17.84 4.36 -9.75
CA PRO A 7 19.19 4.19 -10.29
C PRO A 7 19.23 3.90 -11.80
N SER A 8 18.14 3.40 -12.39
CA SER A 8 17.98 3.21 -13.83
C SER A 8 17.91 4.51 -14.63
N GLY A 9 17.80 5.66 -13.98
CA GLY A 9 17.53 6.96 -14.61
C GLY A 9 16.05 7.29 -14.76
N GLU A 10 15.15 6.36 -14.42
CA GLU A 10 13.71 6.60 -14.44
C GLU A 10 13.27 7.48 -13.25
N LEU A 11 12.30 8.36 -13.48
CA LEU A 11 11.63 9.12 -12.44
C LEU A 11 10.20 8.62 -12.25
N LEU A 12 9.90 8.08 -11.07
CA LEU A 12 8.55 7.69 -10.73
C LEU A 12 7.74 8.91 -10.28
N VAL A 13 6.63 9.18 -10.97
CA VAL A 13 5.65 10.22 -10.60
C VAL A 13 4.38 9.54 -10.09
N GLY A 14 3.94 9.89 -8.89
CA GLY A 14 2.71 9.32 -8.34
C GLY A 14 2.12 10.07 -7.16
N ALA A 15 0.99 9.66 -6.63
CA ALA A 15 0.03 8.78 -7.26
C ALA A 15 -1.37 9.32 -6.97
N THR A 16 -2.34 9.00 -7.83
CA THR A 16 -3.75 9.24 -7.53
C THR A 16 -4.24 8.32 -6.42
N VAL A 17 -5.40 8.65 -5.84
CA VAL A 17 -6.15 7.81 -4.91
C VAL A 17 -7.61 7.88 -5.34
N GLU A 18 -8.19 6.74 -5.70
CA GLU A 18 -9.52 6.66 -6.31
C GLU A 18 -10.28 5.46 -5.71
N ARG A 19 -11.60 5.60 -5.54
CA ARG A 19 -12.50 4.53 -5.09
C ARG A 19 -13.29 4.02 -6.29
N VAL A 20 -12.73 3.03 -6.98
CA VAL A 20 -13.27 2.48 -8.25
C VAL A 20 -13.63 1.00 -8.17
N GLY A 21 -13.72 0.45 -6.94
CA GLY A 21 -13.79 -1.00 -6.75
C GLY A 21 -12.59 -1.70 -7.39
N PHE A 22 -12.84 -2.81 -8.08
CA PHE A 22 -11.81 -3.54 -8.85
C PHE A 22 -11.83 -3.20 -10.36
N GLN A 23 -12.48 -2.10 -10.73
CA GLN A 23 -12.54 -1.61 -12.12
C GLN A 23 -11.50 -0.50 -12.33
N GLY A 24 -10.22 -0.88 -12.25
CA GLY A 24 -9.10 0.04 -12.40
C GLY A 24 -8.72 0.29 -13.85
N ALA A 25 -8.35 1.52 -14.17
CA ALA A 25 -7.77 1.90 -15.45
C ALA A 25 -6.83 3.09 -15.27
N VAL A 26 -5.83 3.22 -16.15
CA VAL A 26 -5.10 4.48 -16.30
C VAL A 26 -5.98 5.43 -17.11
N THR A 27 -6.36 6.57 -16.54
CA THR A 27 -7.19 7.56 -17.23
C THR A 27 -6.36 8.75 -17.72
N ALA A 28 -6.76 9.34 -18.86
CA ALA A 28 -6.14 10.58 -19.36
C ALA A 28 -6.17 11.70 -18.32
N LYS A 29 -7.27 11.80 -17.54
CA LYS A 29 -7.41 12.74 -16.42
C LYS A 29 -6.36 12.51 -15.33
N ALA A 30 -6.13 11.27 -14.92
CA ALA A 30 -5.13 10.93 -13.91
C ALA A 30 -3.70 11.25 -14.40
N ILE A 31 -3.38 10.91 -15.65
CA ILE A 31 -2.09 11.24 -16.27
C ILE A 31 -1.89 12.76 -16.28
N ALA A 32 -2.85 13.51 -16.84
CA ALA A 32 -2.76 14.97 -16.95
C ALA A 32 -2.62 15.65 -15.58
N GLY A 33 -3.33 15.16 -14.57
CA GLY A 33 -3.22 15.67 -13.19
C GLY A 33 -1.84 15.42 -12.57
N LEU A 34 -1.29 14.21 -12.75
CA LEU A 34 0.06 13.88 -12.24
C LEU A 34 1.15 14.67 -12.97
N LEU A 35 1.07 14.79 -14.29
CA LEU A 35 2.02 15.59 -15.08
C LEU A 35 1.97 17.06 -14.69
N ARG A 36 0.77 17.65 -14.58
CA ARG A 36 0.62 19.04 -14.13
C ARG A 36 1.29 19.26 -12.77
N ALA A 37 0.96 18.43 -11.79
CA ALA A 37 1.54 18.56 -10.45
C ALA A 37 3.06 18.34 -10.43
N ALA A 38 3.59 17.46 -11.28
CA ALA A 38 5.03 17.25 -11.39
C ALA A 38 5.74 18.44 -12.04
N LEU A 39 5.18 19.01 -13.12
CA LEU A 39 5.74 20.15 -13.83
C LEU A 39 5.63 21.46 -13.04
N GLU A 40 4.61 21.60 -12.20
CA GLU A 40 4.52 22.70 -11.23
C GLU A 40 5.66 22.67 -10.21
N LEU A 41 6.14 21.48 -9.82
CA LEU A 41 7.25 21.31 -8.87
C LEU A 41 8.61 21.36 -9.55
N VAL A 42 8.75 20.74 -10.73
CA VAL A 42 10.00 20.61 -11.46
C VAL A 42 9.73 20.82 -12.96
N PRO A 43 9.75 22.07 -13.44
CA PRO A 43 9.45 22.40 -14.83
C PRO A 43 10.33 21.70 -15.86
N ALA A 44 11.59 21.41 -15.50
CA ALA A 44 12.57 20.73 -16.36
C ALA A 44 12.19 19.29 -16.74
N LEU A 45 11.12 18.72 -16.15
CA LEU A 45 10.60 17.42 -16.55
C LEU A 45 9.79 17.47 -17.86
N SER A 46 9.49 18.66 -18.41
CA SER A 46 8.62 18.83 -19.59
C SER A 46 9.09 18.09 -20.83
N ASP A 47 10.40 17.91 -20.97
CA ASP A 47 11.03 17.36 -22.18
C ASP A 47 11.33 15.86 -22.02
N LEU A 48 11.03 15.27 -20.87
CA LEU A 48 11.27 13.85 -20.61
C LEU A 48 10.18 12.96 -21.23
N PRO A 49 10.55 11.80 -21.81
CA PRO A 49 9.57 10.87 -22.34
C PRO A 49 8.81 10.15 -21.21
N ILE A 50 7.54 9.84 -21.46
CA ILE A 50 6.76 8.94 -20.60
C ILE A 50 7.11 7.50 -20.98
N SER A 51 7.91 6.82 -20.16
CA SER A 51 8.32 5.44 -20.42
C SER A 51 7.20 4.42 -20.19
N ARG A 52 6.38 4.62 -19.16
CA ARG A 52 5.31 3.70 -18.76
C ARG A 52 4.26 4.37 -17.90
N THR A 53 3.02 3.89 -18.01
CA THR A 53 1.93 4.18 -17.07
C THR A 53 1.31 2.89 -16.53
N TRP A 54 0.86 2.88 -15.28
CA TRP A 54 0.15 1.74 -14.69
C TRP A 54 -0.74 2.21 -13.54
N TYR A 55 -1.62 1.30 -13.09
CA TYR A 55 -2.40 1.45 -11.87
C TYR A 55 -2.17 0.22 -10.97
N GLY A 56 -2.62 0.30 -9.71
CA GLY A 56 -2.58 -0.81 -8.77
C GLY A 56 -3.56 -0.61 -7.63
N PHE A 57 -4.15 -1.70 -7.15
CA PHE A 57 -5.04 -1.70 -6.01
C PHE A 57 -4.24 -1.73 -4.71
N ARG A 58 -4.60 -0.84 -3.77
CA ARG A 58 -3.99 -0.81 -2.44
C ARG A 58 -4.94 -1.50 -1.46
N PRO A 59 -4.53 -2.59 -0.79
CA PRO A 59 -5.39 -3.22 0.21
C PRO A 59 -5.58 -2.25 1.37
N TRP A 60 -6.82 -2.03 1.78
CA TRP A 60 -7.21 -1.05 2.80
C TRP A 60 -8.31 -1.64 3.69
N ALA A 61 -8.31 -1.25 4.96
CA ALA A 61 -9.35 -1.58 5.94
C ALA A 61 -10.05 -0.28 6.41
N PRO A 62 -11.32 -0.33 6.85
CA PRO A 62 -12.11 0.86 7.22
C PRO A 62 -11.45 1.84 8.21
N ASP A 63 -10.69 1.32 9.16
CA ASP A 63 -9.98 2.10 10.18
C ASP A 63 -8.57 2.56 9.73
N SER A 64 -8.18 2.24 8.50
CA SER A 64 -6.87 2.55 7.90
C SER A 64 -5.66 1.92 8.61
N LEU A 65 -5.87 0.89 9.44
CA LEU A 65 -4.80 0.13 10.08
C LEU A 65 -4.56 -1.21 9.35
N PRO A 66 -3.33 -1.75 9.37
CA PRO A 66 -3.08 -3.13 8.93
C PRO A 66 -3.96 -4.15 9.67
N VAL A 67 -4.23 -5.28 9.02
CA VAL A 67 -4.95 -6.41 9.63
C VAL A 67 -3.97 -7.58 9.71
N LEU A 68 -3.52 -7.89 10.92
CA LEU A 68 -2.46 -8.85 11.24
C LEU A 68 -2.93 -9.82 12.33
N GLY A 69 -2.67 -11.10 12.14
CA GLY A 69 -2.86 -12.13 13.18
C GLY A 69 -3.77 -13.28 12.78
N PRO A 70 -4.18 -14.12 13.74
CA PRO A 70 -5.06 -15.25 13.50
C PRO A 70 -6.47 -14.76 13.18
N TRP A 71 -7.16 -15.47 12.28
CA TRP A 71 -8.56 -15.18 12.00
C TRP A 71 -9.47 -15.81 13.08
N PRO A 72 -10.38 -15.03 13.71
CA PRO A 72 -11.24 -15.56 14.76
C PRO A 72 -12.14 -16.70 14.27
N GLY A 73 -12.18 -17.78 15.03
CA GLY A 73 -13.05 -18.94 14.77
C GLY A 73 -12.56 -19.90 13.68
N VAL A 74 -11.38 -19.68 13.09
CA VAL A 74 -10.81 -20.58 12.06
C VAL A 74 -9.39 -20.96 12.45
N GLU A 75 -9.21 -22.20 12.91
CA GLU A 75 -7.91 -22.73 13.30
C GLU A 75 -6.94 -22.75 12.12
N GLY A 76 -5.71 -22.29 12.35
CA GLY A 76 -4.64 -22.29 11.35
C GLY A 76 -4.73 -21.19 10.28
N LEU A 77 -5.79 -20.36 10.25
CA LEU A 77 -5.91 -19.25 9.32
C LEU A 77 -5.26 -17.97 9.89
N TRP A 78 -4.34 -17.39 9.12
CA TRP A 78 -3.63 -16.15 9.47
C TRP A 78 -3.77 -15.11 8.36
N VAL A 79 -3.79 -13.83 8.75
CA VAL A 79 -3.87 -12.71 7.82
C VAL A 79 -2.76 -11.69 8.08
N ALA A 80 -2.28 -11.06 7.02
CA ALA A 80 -1.32 -9.96 7.06
C ALA A 80 -1.58 -9.01 5.87
N THR A 81 -2.55 -8.11 6.00
CA THR A 81 -3.06 -7.29 4.88
C THR A 81 -3.35 -5.84 5.30
N ALA A 82 -4.00 -5.08 4.41
CA ALA A 82 -4.49 -3.71 4.64
C ALA A 82 -3.44 -2.63 4.93
N HIS A 83 -2.18 -2.86 4.52
CA HIS A 83 -1.09 -1.89 4.72
C HIS A 83 -1.19 -0.62 3.84
N PHE A 84 -2.18 -0.55 2.93
CA PHE A 84 -2.46 0.57 2.05
C PHE A 84 -1.22 1.17 1.36
N ARG A 85 -0.74 2.33 1.82
CA ARG A 85 0.41 3.07 1.25
C ARG A 85 1.76 2.65 1.83
N SER A 86 1.75 1.89 2.91
CA SER A 86 2.93 1.58 3.71
C SER A 86 3.36 0.11 3.58
N GLY A 87 2.78 -0.65 2.66
CA GLY A 87 3.07 -2.08 2.51
C GLY A 87 4.55 -2.40 2.31
N ILE A 88 5.24 -1.68 1.43
CA ILE A 88 6.69 -1.88 1.20
C ILE A 88 7.50 -1.53 2.45
N LEU A 89 7.18 -0.39 3.09
CA LEU A 89 7.87 0.08 4.31
C LEU A 89 7.69 -0.90 5.48
N LEU A 90 6.47 -1.42 5.65
CA LEU A 90 6.10 -2.26 6.80
C LEU A 90 6.36 -3.74 6.57
N ALA A 91 6.64 -4.18 5.33
CA ALA A 91 6.86 -5.60 5.03
C ALA A 91 7.89 -6.27 5.96
N PRO A 92 9.06 -5.67 6.28
CA PRO A 92 10.03 -6.31 7.16
C PRO A 92 9.54 -6.51 8.60
N ILE A 93 8.86 -5.52 9.18
CA ILE A 93 8.33 -5.64 10.54
C ILE A 93 7.15 -6.62 10.56
N THR A 94 6.23 -6.53 9.60
CA THR A 94 5.10 -7.46 9.48
C THR A 94 5.59 -8.90 9.38
N ALA A 95 6.59 -9.18 8.54
CA ALA A 95 7.17 -10.52 8.43
C ALA A 95 7.75 -11.03 9.75
N ARG A 96 8.50 -10.20 10.48
CA ARG A 96 9.05 -10.58 11.79
C ARG A 96 7.96 -10.89 12.82
N LEU A 97 6.95 -10.02 12.92
CA LEU A 97 5.84 -10.18 13.87
C LEU A 97 5.06 -11.45 13.58
N MET A 98 4.67 -11.66 12.31
CA MET A 98 3.88 -12.82 11.91
C MET A 98 4.66 -14.13 12.11
N THR A 99 5.94 -14.18 11.73
CA THR A 99 6.78 -15.37 11.95
C THR A 99 6.89 -15.69 13.43
N SER A 100 7.22 -14.70 14.28
CA SER A 100 7.31 -14.91 15.72
C SER A 100 6.00 -15.40 16.32
N TRP A 101 4.87 -14.84 15.87
CA TRP A 101 3.57 -15.24 16.36
C TRP A 101 3.21 -16.67 15.97
N ILE A 102 3.46 -17.04 14.72
CA ILE A 102 3.14 -18.36 14.18
C ILE A 102 4.03 -19.44 14.81
N THR A 103 5.33 -19.19 14.99
CA THR A 103 6.28 -20.23 15.43
C THR A 103 6.49 -20.26 16.94
N ALA A 104 6.35 -19.13 17.64
CA ALA A 104 6.62 -19.00 19.07
C ALA A 104 5.39 -18.54 19.89
N GLY A 105 4.22 -18.43 19.26
CA GLY A 105 2.95 -18.12 19.92
C GLY A 105 2.78 -16.65 20.34
N LYS A 106 3.73 -15.76 20.04
CA LYS A 106 3.63 -14.32 20.35
C LYS A 106 4.35 -13.42 19.33
N PRO A 107 3.80 -12.25 18.99
CA PRO A 107 4.36 -11.37 17.95
C PRO A 107 5.59 -10.56 18.40
N GLY A 108 5.99 -10.58 19.67
CA GLY A 108 7.18 -9.87 20.15
C GLY A 108 6.99 -8.37 20.42
N MET A 109 5.82 -7.81 20.08
CA MET A 109 5.35 -6.49 20.53
C MET A 109 3.82 -6.45 20.60
N ASP A 110 3.24 -5.39 21.16
CA ASP A 110 1.78 -5.23 21.18
C ASP A 110 1.23 -4.98 19.78
N VAL A 111 0.24 -5.78 19.37
CA VAL A 111 -0.42 -5.75 18.06
C VAL A 111 -1.95 -5.74 18.17
N ARG A 112 -2.50 -5.44 19.35
CA ARG A 112 -3.95 -5.53 19.62
C ARG A 112 -4.79 -4.76 18.61
N ASP A 113 -4.35 -3.56 18.22
CA ASP A 113 -5.07 -2.70 17.27
C ASP A 113 -5.06 -3.25 15.83
N PHE A 114 -4.20 -4.23 15.54
CA PHE A 114 -4.09 -4.85 14.22
C PHE A 114 -4.84 -6.18 14.12
N LEU A 115 -5.44 -6.68 15.21
CA LEU A 115 -6.16 -7.95 15.21
C LEU A 115 -7.41 -7.94 14.32
N PRO A 116 -7.75 -9.05 13.62
CA PRO A 116 -8.95 -9.12 12.79
C PRO A 116 -10.26 -9.00 13.57
N ASP A 117 -10.27 -9.40 14.85
CA ASP A 117 -11.44 -9.40 15.76
C ASP A 117 -12.21 -8.07 15.77
N ARG A 118 -11.52 -6.95 15.52
CA ARG A 118 -12.14 -5.62 15.48
C ARG A 118 -13.16 -5.42 14.35
N PHE A 119 -13.24 -6.34 13.39
CA PHE A 119 -14.22 -6.31 12.29
C PHE A 119 -15.20 -7.48 12.28
N VAL A 120 -14.92 -8.53 13.05
CA VAL A 120 -15.66 -9.81 12.97
C VAL A 120 -16.60 -9.99 14.16
N ARG A 121 -16.38 -9.28 15.27
CA ARG A 121 -17.30 -9.31 16.42
C ARG A 121 -18.48 -8.37 16.16
N GLY A 122 -19.56 -8.93 15.63
CA GLY A 122 -20.90 -8.37 15.51
C GLY A 122 -21.93 -9.47 15.77
#